data_AF-A0A913XUH5-F1
#
_entry.id   AF-A0A913XUH5-F1
#
_cell.length_a   1.000
_cell.length_b   1.000
_cell.length_c   1.000
_cell.angle_alpha   90.00
_cell.angle_beta   90.00
_cell.angle_gamma   90.00
#
_symmetry.space_group_name_H-M   'P 1'
#
loop_
_entity.id
_entity.type
_entity.pdbx_description
1 polymer ?
#
loop_
_entity_poly.entity_id
_entity_poly.type
_entity_poly.pdbx_seq_one_letter_code
_entity_poly.pdbx_strand_id
1 'polypeptide(L)'
;MGLQVVVEKQRSTISGRRPPEELRVSARLKRRSKPCEELEKEVEQLKRQVQVRDGQIRQLESNVKYPLNVKDENIQEYQDRITALEVEVSECNSKIKDLEAEIERLKLKNSNQRSRLDKHSNRIASLESEKLKDSDKIAENMRHIQSLQQKVEELSEVPHMIYIGQIAYNFCLNAYRVVMGDQFDKYHLRYHMSEIENEIKKMPDVQQKEAERKWKKFQEDVHWEPEMGEVLKLLRQSRNSVAHVKHLNKGKAEEAIKELQKQEELIGPIRPDKVQSVVDMWEISCRLQTHNSQKH
;
A
#
# COMPACT_ATOMS: atom_id res chain seq x y z
N MET A 1 77.59 -136.59 47.49
CA MET A 1 78.72 -137.44 47.90
C MET A 1 79.93 -136.55 48.09
N GLY A 2 80.45 -136.48 49.31
CA GLY A 2 81.79 -136.00 49.69
C GLY A 2 82.08 -134.51 49.55
N LEU A 3 82.89 -133.86 50.40
CA LEU A 3 83.53 -134.24 51.65
C LEU A 3 84.10 -132.93 52.24
N GLN A 4 84.09 -132.82 53.57
CA GLN A 4 84.75 -131.76 54.34
C GLN A 4 86.24 -131.66 54.02
N VAL A 5 86.82 -130.45 54.12
CA VAL A 5 88.13 -130.29 54.77
C VAL A 5 88.11 -129.00 55.59
N VAL A 6 88.20 -129.18 56.91
CA VAL A 6 88.59 -128.20 57.92
C VAL A 6 90.11 -128.09 57.89
N VAL A 7 90.65 -126.87 57.87
CA VAL A 7 92.03 -126.62 58.34
C VAL A 7 92.02 -125.43 59.28
N GLU A 8 92.32 -125.77 60.53
CA GLU A 8 92.59 -124.95 61.67
C GLU A 8 94.06 -124.49 61.63
N LYS A 9 94.34 -123.19 61.78
CA LYS A 9 95.66 -122.76 62.28
C LYS A 9 95.67 -121.37 62.92
N GLN A 10 95.90 -121.41 64.23
CA GLN A 10 96.75 -120.53 65.04
C GLN A 10 96.33 -119.06 65.29
N ARG A 11 95.91 -118.82 66.54
CA ARG A 11 96.06 -117.56 67.26
C ARG A 11 97.53 -117.35 67.62
N SER A 12 98.11 -116.21 67.23
CA SER A 12 99.29 -115.63 67.88
C SER A 12 98.94 -114.24 68.42
N THR A 13 99.24 -114.06 69.71
CA THR A 13 99.19 -112.80 70.45
C THR A 13 100.39 -111.94 70.06
N ILE A 14 100.14 -110.79 69.41
CA ILE A 14 101.09 -109.67 69.36
C ILE A 14 100.33 -108.36 69.65
N SER A 15 100.49 -107.93 70.90
CA SER A 15 100.87 -106.58 71.33
C SER A 15 100.71 -105.42 70.34
N GLY A 16 100.11 -104.34 70.83
CA GLY A 16 99.63 -103.21 70.04
C GLY A 16 100.70 -102.54 69.17
N ARG A 17 100.32 -102.32 67.91
CA ARG A 17 100.77 -101.18 67.11
C ARG A 17 99.53 -100.54 66.49
N ARG A 18 99.36 -99.23 66.72
CA ARG A 18 98.36 -98.41 66.04
C ARG A 18 98.55 -98.60 64.52
N PRO A 19 97.47 -98.66 63.71
CA PRO A 19 97.59 -98.65 62.25
C PRO A 19 98.50 -97.50 61.80
N PRO A 20 99.38 -97.69 60.79
CA PRO A 20 100.23 -96.64 60.23
C PRO A 20 99.44 -95.36 59.97
N GLU A 21 100.01 -94.21 60.31
CA GLU A 21 99.34 -92.91 60.23
C GLU A 21 98.80 -92.64 58.81
N GLU A 22 99.52 -93.10 57.79
CA GLU A 22 99.13 -93.06 56.37
C GLU A 22 97.81 -93.80 56.06
N LEU A 23 97.56 -94.96 56.67
CA LEU A 23 96.30 -95.70 56.49
C LEU A 23 95.12 -95.01 57.20
N ARG A 24 95.38 -94.34 58.33
CA ARG A 24 94.38 -93.52 59.04
C ARG A 24 94.07 -92.23 58.29
N VAL A 25 95.07 -91.60 57.69
CA VAL A 25 94.93 -90.41 56.85
C VAL A 25 94.19 -90.76 55.55
N SER A 26 94.55 -91.85 54.88
CA SER A 26 93.85 -92.36 53.68
C SER A 26 92.39 -92.70 53.97
N ALA A 27 92.09 -93.37 55.09
CA ALA A 27 90.71 -93.63 55.50
C ALA A 27 89.94 -92.35 55.86
N ARG A 28 90.58 -91.34 56.46
CA ARG A 28 89.97 -90.02 56.73
C ARG A 28 89.72 -89.24 55.44
N LEU A 29 90.64 -89.26 54.49
CA LEU A 29 90.50 -88.64 53.18
C LEU A 29 89.37 -89.29 52.38
N LYS A 30 89.28 -90.62 52.36
CA LYS A 30 88.20 -91.36 51.69
C LYS A 30 86.84 -91.15 52.37
N ARG A 31 86.81 -90.96 53.70
CA ARG A 31 85.59 -90.57 54.43
C ARG A 31 85.17 -89.12 54.17
N ARG A 32 86.12 -88.23 53.85
CA ARG A 32 85.85 -86.81 53.52
C ARG A 32 85.58 -86.59 52.03
N SER A 33 86.11 -87.41 51.12
CA SER A 33 85.85 -87.25 49.67
C SER A 33 84.42 -87.58 49.30
N LYS A 34 83.78 -88.56 49.95
CA LYS A 34 82.36 -88.86 49.71
C LYS A 34 81.43 -87.65 49.98
N PRO A 35 81.49 -86.99 51.15
CA PRO A 35 80.78 -85.73 51.37
C PRO A 35 81.14 -84.61 50.38
N CYS A 36 82.42 -84.50 49.97
CA CYS A 36 82.82 -83.52 48.97
C CYS A 36 82.20 -83.79 47.59
N GLU A 37 82.18 -85.05 47.14
CA GLU A 37 81.54 -85.46 45.88
C GLU A 37 80.01 -85.25 45.91
N GLU A 38 79.38 -85.43 47.07
CA GLU A 38 77.95 -85.14 47.28
C GLU A 38 77.67 -83.63 47.24
N LEU A 39 78.50 -82.82 47.90
CA LEU A 39 78.41 -81.36 47.86
C LEU A 39 78.67 -80.80 46.46
N GLU A 40 79.60 -81.37 45.69
CA GLU A 40 79.85 -80.98 44.30
C GLU A 40 78.62 -81.23 43.42
N LYS A 41 77.96 -82.37 43.59
CA LYS A 41 76.70 -82.68 42.89
C LYS A 41 75.58 -81.72 43.28
N GLU A 42 75.48 -81.36 44.56
CA GLU A 42 74.50 -80.38 45.05
C GLU A 42 74.75 -78.98 44.47
N VAL A 43 76.00 -78.53 44.45
CA VAL A 43 76.39 -77.26 43.82
C VAL A 43 76.05 -77.25 42.34
N GLU A 44 76.33 -78.34 41.62
CA GLU A 44 76.00 -78.45 40.20
C GLU A 44 74.49 -78.47 39.95
N GLN A 45 73.72 -79.12 40.83
CA GLN A 45 72.27 -79.08 40.80
C GLN A 45 71.72 -77.67 41.08
N LEU A 46 72.25 -76.97 42.09
CA LEU A 46 71.87 -75.59 42.41
C LEU A 46 72.21 -74.63 41.25
N LYS A 47 73.36 -74.77 40.60
CA LYS A 47 73.71 -73.99 39.39
C LYS A 47 72.69 -74.19 38.27
N ARG A 48 72.29 -75.43 38.01
CA ARG A 48 71.24 -75.73 37.02
C ARG A 48 69.90 -75.11 37.42
N GLN A 49 69.53 -75.16 38.70
CA GLN A 49 68.31 -74.51 39.19
C GLN A 49 68.36 -72.99 39.00
N VAL A 50 69.48 -72.34 39.31
CA VAL A 50 69.66 -70.89 39.08
C VAL A 50 69.52 -70.56 37.59
N GLN A 51 70.15 -71.33 36.70
CA GLN A 51 70.02 -71.11 35.25
C GLN A 51 68.57 -71.24 34.75
N VAL A 52 67.82 -72.23 35.24
CA VAL A 52 66.39 -72.39 34.91
C VAL A 52 65.60 -71.18 35.42
N ARG A 53 65.87 -70.72 36.65
CA ARG A 53 65.20 -69.56 37.24
C ARG A 53 65.52 -68.26 36.50
N ASP A 54 66.75 -68.04 36.08
CA ASP A 54 67.13 -66.88 35.25
C ASP A 54 66.44 -66.91 33.88
N GLY A 55 66.23 -68.09 33.31
CA GLY A 55 65.39 -68.28 32.12
C GLY A 55 63.93 -67.87 32.38
N GLN A 56 63.34 -68.34 33.48
CA GLN A 56 61.98 -68.00 33.89
C GLN A 56 61.81 -66.50 34.18
N ILE A 57 62.78 -65.87 34.84
CA ILE A 57 62.77 -64.43 35.13
C ILE A 57 62.76 -63.65 33.82
N ARG A 58 63.66 -63.93 32.87
CA ARG A 58 63.67 -63.25 31.57
C ARG A 58 62.37 -63.42 30.80
N GLN A 59 61.76 -64.61 30.85
CA GLN A 59 60.48 -64.85 30.21
C GLN A 59 59.35 -64.05 30.88
N LEU A 60 59.32 -64.01 32.22
CA LEU A 60 58.35 -63.21 32.97
C LEU A 60 58.54 -61.71 32.72
N GLU A 61 59.77 -61.22 32.71
CA GLU A 61 60.11 -59.83 32.36
C GLU A 61 59.60 -59.48 30.96
N SER A 62 59.82 -60.34 29.98
CA SER A 62 59.30 -60.15 28.62
C SER A 62 57.76 -60.16 28.58
N ASN A 63 57.14 -61.11 29.27
CA ASN A 63 55.68 -61.27 29.32
C ASN A 63 55.00 -60.09 30.03
N VAL A 64 55.70 -59.36 30.89
CA VAL A 64 55.18 -58.16 31.57
C VAL A 64 55.49 -56.89 30.78
N LYS A 65 56.71 -56.75 30.28
CA LYS A 65 57.17 -55.53 29.60
C LYS A 65 56.39 -55.24 28.32
N TYR A 66 56.14 -56.26 27.49
CA TYR A 66 55.45 -56.04 26.22
C TYR A 66 53.99 -55.57 26.40
N PRO A 67 53.16 -56.23 27.23
CA PRO A 67 51.80 -55.73 27.50
C PRO A 67 51.76 -54.36 28.18
N LEU A 68 52.77 -54.00 28.98
CA LEU A 68 52.87 -52.66 29.57
C LEU A 68 53.07 -51.60 28.49
N ASN A 69 54.04 -51.80 27.59
CA ASN A 69 54.27 -50.85 26.48
C ASN A 69 53.02 -50.65 25.61
N VAL A 70 52.32 -51.73 25.27
CA VAL A 70 51.07 -51.65 24.48
C VAL A 70 49.99 -50.88 25.24
N LYS A 71 49.89 -51.05 26.56
CA LYS A 71 48.96 -50.27 27.38
C LYS A 71 49.33 -48.79 27.41
N ASP A 72 50.61 -48.45 27.52
CA ASP A 72 51.09 -47.07 27.52
C ASP A 72 50.79 -46.38 26.19
N GLU A 73 51.00 -47.07 25.06
CA GLU A 73 50.64 -46.58 23.72
C GLU A 73 49.12 -46.33 23.60
N ASN A 74 48.29 -47.28 24.06
CA ASN A 74 46.83 -47.11 24.06
C ASN A 74 46.38 -45.95 24.97
N ILE A 75 47.03 -45.77 26.13
CA ILE A 75 46.73 -44.65 27.03
C ILE A 75 47.01 -43.32 26.32
N GLN A 76 48.14 -43.21 25.61
CA GLN A 76 48.47 -42.02 24.85
C GLN A 76 47.45 -41.75 23.74
N GLU A 77 47.04 -42.78 22.98
CA GLU A 77 46.02 -42.65 21.94
C GLU A 77 44.67 -42.17 22.52
N TYR A 78 44.26 -42.72 23.66
CA TYR A 78 43.03 -42.28 24.33
C TYR A 78 43.14 -40.86 24.86
N GLN A 79 44.29 -40.43 25.37
CA GLN A 79 44.52 -39.05 25.80
C GLN A 79 44.41 -38.07 24.62
N ASP A 80 45.06 -38.38 23.50
CA ASP A 80 45.01 -37.55 22.30
C ASP A 80 43.57 -37.43 21.78
N ARG A 81 42.80 -38.53 21.81
CA ARG A 81 41.39 -38.54 21.43
C ARG A 81 40.51 -37.74 22.38
N ILE A 82 40.76 -37.82 23.69
CA ILE A 82 40.04 -37.01 24.69
C ILE A 82 40.28 -35.52 24.41
N THR A 83 41.54 -35.11 24.22
CA THR A 83 41.88 -33.71 23.93
C THR A 83 41.22 -33.21 22.64
N ALA A 84 41.20 -34.04 21.58
CA ALA A 84 40.51 -33.67 20.33
C ALA A 84 39.00 -33.46 20.54
N LEU A 85 38.35 -34.34 21.30
CA LEU A 85 36.92 -34.22 21.62
C LEU A 85 36.62 -33.01 22.52
N GLU A 86 37.50 -32.68 23.46
CA GLU A 86 37.37 -31.48 24.30
C GLU A 86 37.41 -30.19 23.47
N VAL A 87 38.26 -30.13 22.45
CA VAL A 87 38.31 -29.01 21.49
C VAL A 87 37.00 -28.92 20.71
N GLU A 88 36.51 -30.03 20.14
CA GLU A 88 35.26 -30.07 19.38
C GLU A 88 34.05 -29.64 20.23
N VAL A 89 33.98 -30.08 21.48
CA VAL A 89 32.95 -29.66 22.44
C VAL A 89 33.04 -28.17 22.72
N SER A 90 34.24 -27.62 22.87
CA SER A 90 34.44 -26.18 23.08
C SER A 90 33.95 -25.35 21.88
N GLU A 91 34.28 -25.77 20.66
CA GLU A 91 33.83 -25.13 19.43
C GLU A 91 32.31 -25.18 19.28
N CYS A 92 31.70 -26.35 19.54
CA CYS A 92 30.25 -26.51 19.51
C CYS A 92 29.57 -25.59 20.53
N ASN A 93 30.11 -25.50 21.75
CA ASN A 93 29.59 -24.60 22.79
C ASN A 93 29.70 -23.12 22.38
N SER A 94 30.79 -22.71 21.72
CA SER A 94 30.90 -21.35 21.18
C SER A 94 29.81 -21.08 20.15
N LYS A 95 29.60 -22.00 19.21
CA LYS A 95 28.58 -21.87 18.17
C LYS A 95 27.16 -21.81 18.73
N ILE A 96 26.88 -22.58 19.79
CA ILE A 96 25.60 -22.53 20.50
C ILE A 96 25.37 -21.12 21.07
N LYS A 97 26.36 -20.55 21.77
CA LYS A 97 26.26 -19.19 22.33
C LYS A 97 26.01 -18.12 21.26
N ASP A 98 26.69 -18.22 20.13
CA ASP A 98 26.50 -17.29 19.02
C ASP A 98 25.08 -17.38 18.43
N LEU A 99 24.57 -18.59 18.27
CA LEU A 99 23.20 -18.83 17.79
C LEU A 99 22.14 -18.33 18.80
N GLU A 100 22.36 -18.54 20.09
CA GLU A 100 21.49 -18.01 21.15
C GLU A 100 21.42 -16.47 21.12
N ALA A 101 22.57 -15.81 20.95
CA ALA A 101 22.63 -14.36 20.84
C ALA A 101 21.88 -13.84 19.60
N GLU A 102 22.00 -14.51 18.45
CA GLU A 102 21.28 -14.13 17.24
C GLU A 102 19.77 -14.37 17.38
N ILE A 103 19.34 -15.45 18.04
CA ILE A 103 17.93 -15.70 18.35
C ILE A 103 17.35 -14.55 19.18
N GLU A 104 18.04 -14.09 20.23
CA GLU A 104 17.57 -12.98 21.04
C GLU A 104 17.50 -11.66 20.25
N ARG A 105 18.49 -11.41 19.39
CA ARG A 105 18.47 -10.25 18.49
C ARG A 105 17.27 -10.28 17.54
N LEU A 106 16.97 -11.45 16.95
CA LEU A 106 15.84 -11.64 16.05
C LEU A 106 14.50 -11.51 16.79
N LYS A 107 14.38 -12.02 18.02
CA LYS A 107 13.20 -11.81 18.87
C LYS A 107 12.93 -10.33 19.12
N LEU A 108 13.97 -9.56 19.47
CA LEU A 108 13.84 -8.11 19.69
C LEU A 108 13.40 -7.39 18.40
N LYS A 109 14.00 -7.75 17.26
CA LYS A 109 13.62 -7.19 15.95
C LYS A 109 12.16 -7.49 15.62
N ASN A 110 11.70 -8.71 15.86
CA ASN A 110 10.32 -9.12 15.60
C ASN A 110 9.33 -8.36 16.51
N SER A 111 9.65 -8.23 17.80
CA SER A 111 8.86 -7.43 18.75
C SER A 111 8.71 -5.96 18.29
N ASN A 112 9.82 -5.35 17.86
CA ASN A 112 9.81 -3.98 17.33
C ASN A 112 8.98 -3.86 16.04
N GLN A 113 9.09 -4.83 15.13
CA GLN A 113 8.28 -4.86 13.91
C GLN A 113 6.79 -4.98 14.23
N ARG A 114 6.42 -5.81 15.21
CA ARG A 114 5.03 -5.97 15.65
C ARG A 114 4.46 -4.68 16.23
N SER A 115 5.21 -3.99 17.09
CA SER A 115 4.82 -2.66 17.60
C SER A 115 4.61 -1.63 16.49
N ARG A 116 5.45 -1.66 15.44
CA ARG A 116 5.27 -0.78 14.27
C ARG A 116 4.01 -1.13 13.47
N LEU A 117 3.73 -2.42 13.29
CA LEU A 117 2.49 -2.87 12.64
C LEU A 117 1.26 -2.39 13.40
N ASP A 118 1.24 -2.51 14.73
CA ASP A 118 0.11 -2.03 15.55
C ASP A 118 -0.10 -0.51 15.39
N LYS A 119 0.99 0.27 15.40
CA LYS A 119 0.92 1.72 15.15
C LYS A 119 0.36 2.05 13.77
N HIS A 120 0.80 1.34 12.72
CA HIS A 120 0.31 1.54 11.37
C HIS A 120 -1.17 1.13 11.24
N SER A 121 -1.57 0.02 11.86
CA SER A 121 -2.96 -0.43 11.89
C SER A 121 -3.89 0.61 12.53
N ASN A 122 -3.49 1.18 13.68
CA ASN A 122 -4.25 2.25 14.33
C ASN A 122 -4.35 3.52 13.47
N ARG A 123 -3.27 3.86 12.74
CA ARG A 123 -3.27 5.01 11.84
C ARG A 123 -4.22 4.81 10.66
N ILE A 124 -4.28 3.60 10.09
CA ILE A 124 -5.21 3.25 9.02
C ILE A 124 -6.66 3.40 9.50
N ALA A 125 -7.01 2.81 10.65
CA ALA A 125 -8.36 2.92 11.20
C ALA A 125 -8.79 4.38 11.44
N SER A 126 -7.86 5.23 11.93
CA SER A 126 -8.12 6.66 12.10
C SER A 126 -8.38 7.38 10.77
N LEU A 127 -7.58 7.08 9.73
CA LEU A 127 -7.73 7.69 8.41
C LEU A 127 -9.02 7.23 7.72
N GLU A 128 -9.42 5.97 7.91
CA GLU A 128 -10.70 5.45 7.39
C GLU A 128 -11.90 6.17 8.03
N SER A 129 -11.84 6.42 9.35
CA SER A 129 -12.87 7.20 10.05
C SER A 129 -12.95 8.65 9.54
N GLU A 130 -11.80 9.28 9.30
CA GLU A 130 -11.74 10.65 8.76
C GLU A 130 -12.29 10.73 7.34
N LYS A 131 -11.90 9.78 6.48
CA LYS A 131 -12.43 9.64 5.12
C LYS A 131 -13.95 9.51 5.10
N LEU A 132 -14.53 8.74 6.02
CA LEU A 132 -15.99 8.59 6.11
C LEU A 132 -16.67 9.92 6.46
N LYS A 133 -16.13 10.66 7.44
CA LYS A 133 -16.66 11.98 7.82
C LYS A 133 -16.61 12.98 6.66
N ASP A 134 -15.53 12.98 5.90
CA ASP A 134 -15.41 13.87 4.75
C ASP A 134 -16.33 13.45 3.60
N SER A 135 -16.54 12.14 3.41
CA SER A 135 -17.55 11.62 2.48
C SER A 135 -18.96 12.10 2.84
N ASP A 136 -19.31 12.10 4.13
CA ASP A 136 -20.62 12.59 4.60
C ASP A 136 -20.79 14.10 4.33
N LYS A 137 -19.76 14.91 4.62
CA LYS A 137 -19.76 16.35 4.33
C LYS A 137 -19.89 16.63 2.83
N ILE A 138 -19.22 15.83 1.98
CA ILE A 138 -19.33 15.96 0.53
C ILE A 138 -20.77 15.70 0.08
N ALA A 139 -21.40 14.65 0.61
CA ALA A 139 -22.80 14.32 0.29
C ALA A 139 -23.76 15.43 0.74
N GLU A 140 -23.54 16.02 1.92
CA GLU A 140 -24.33 17.17 2.41
C GLU A 140 -24.16 18.39 1.49
N ASN A 141 -22.93 18.74 1.14
CA ASN A 141 -22.64 19.85 0.23
C ASN A 141 -23.26 19.64 -1.15
N MET A 142 -23.24 18.40 -1.68
CA MET A 142 -23.91 18.08 -2.95
C MET A 142 -25.41 18.35 -2.89
N ARG A 143 -26.09 17.94 -1.79
CA ARG A 143 -27.53 18.24 -1.61
C ARG A 143 -27.77 19.74 -1.52
N HIS A 144 -26.90 20.48 -0.84
CA HIS A 144 -27.02 21.94 -0.74
C HIS A 144 -26.86 22.62 -2.11
N ILE A 145 -25.87 22.21 -2.90
CA ILE A 145 -25.65 22.69 -4.26
C ILE A 145 -26.87 22.42 -5.13
N GLN A 146 -27.45 21.21 -5.08
CA GLN A 146 -28.66 20.89 -5.83
C GLN A 146 -29.84 21.79 -5.44
N SER A 147 -30.03 22.06 -4.15
CA SER A 147 -31.07 22.98 -3.68
C SER A 147 -30.85 24.40 -4.17
N LEU A 148 -29.61 24.88 -4.15
CA LEU A 148 -29.28 26.21 -4.67
C LEU A 148 -29.48 26.30 -6.18
N GLN A 149 -29.11 25.26 -6.94
CA GLN A 149 -29.34 25.20 -8.38
C GLN A 149 -30.84 25.30 -8.70
N GLN A 150 -31.69 24.58 -7.96
CA GLN A 150 -33.15 24.69 -8.11
C GLN A 150 -33.63 26.12 -7.85
N LYS A 151 -33.20 26.75 -6.76
CA LYS A 151 -33.58 28.15 -6.45
C LYS A 151 -33.10 29.13 -7.51
N VAL A 152 -31.92 28.91 -8.09
CA VAL A 152 -31.41 29.73 -9.18
C VAL A 152 -32.28 29.57 -10.42
N GLU A 153 -32.69 28.35 -10.76
CA GLU A 153 -33.60 28.10 -11.89
C GLU A 153 -34.92 28.85 -11.68
N GLU A 154 -35.55 28.69 -10.52
CA GLU A 154 -36.79 29.38 -10.12
C GLU A 154 -36.68 30.92 -10.20
N LEU A 155 -35.50 31.49 -9.91
CA LEU A 155 -35.27 32.93 -9.98
C LEU A 155 -34.81 33.42 -11.37
N SER A 156 -34.32 32.53 -12.23
CA SER A 156 -33.76 32.86 -13.55
C SER A 156 -34.81 32.91 -14.66
N GLU A 157 -36.00 32.34 -14.42
CA GLU A 157 -37.14 32.54 -15.29
C GLU A 157 -37.50 34.03 -15.32
N VAL A 158 -37.17 34.70 -16.44
CA VAL A 158 -37.65 36.06 -16.69
C VAL A 158 -39.17 35.96 -16.74
N PRO A 159 -39.91 36.68 -15.86
CA PRO A 159 -41.36 36.65 -15.88
C PRO A 159 -41.88 36.83 -17.30
N HIS A 160 -42.71 35.91 -17.77
CA HIS A 160 -43.19 35.89 -19.16
C HIS A 160 -43.77 37.24 -19.58
N MET A 161 -44.41 37.95 -18.64
CA MET A 161 -44.94 39.30 -18.85
C MET A 161 -43.83 40.34 -19.19
N ILE A 162 -42.65 40.26 -18.59
CA ILE A 162 -41.49 41.11 -18.93
C ILE A 162 -40.98 40.78 -20.34
N TYR A 163 -40.97 39.49 -20.72
CA TYR A 163 -40.59 39.06 -22.07
C TYR A 163 -41.52 39.66 -23.14
N ILE A 164 -42.83 39.55 -22.93
CA ILE A 164 -43.85 40.13 -23.82
C ILE A 164 -43.78 41.67 -23.82
N GLY A 165 -43.57 42.30 -22.67
CA GLY A 165 -43.42 43.76 -22.60
C GLY A 165 -42.19 44.29 -23.35
N GLN A 166 -41.10 43.51 -23.41
CA GLN A 166 -39.92 43.85 -24.21
C GLN A 166 -40.19 43.70 -25.73
N ILE A 167 -41.02 42.75 -26.15
CA ILE A 167 -41.51 42.64 -27.54
C ILE A 167 -42.34 43.87 -27.92
N ALA A 168 -43.32 44.25 -27.10
CA ALA A 168 -44.16 45.42 -27.33
C ALA A 168 -43.33 46.71 -27.45
N TYR A 169 -42.32 46.87 -26.59
CA TYR A 169 -41.39 47.99 -26.69
C TYR A 169 -40.59 47.98 -28.00
N ASN A 170 -40.04 46.83 -28.39
CA ASN A 170 -39.26 46.72 -29.61
C ASN A 170 -40.12 46.94 -30.86
N PHE A 171 -41.39 46.53 -30.85
CA PHE A 171 -42.33 46.85 -31.92
C PHE A 171 -42.51 48.36 -32.09
N CYS A 172 -42.80 49.10 -31.00
CA CYS A 172 -42.90 50.55 -31.05
C CYS A 172 -41.60 51.19 -31.57
N LEU A 173 -40.45 50.74 -31.06
CA LEU A 173 -39.15 51.21 -31.53
C LEU A 173 -38.98 50.96 -33.03
N ASN A 174 -39.47 49.82 -33.51
CA ASN A 174 -39.36 49.46 -34.90
C ASN A 174 -40.22 50.33 -35.81
N ALA A 175 -41.45 50.62 -35.39
CA ALA A 175 -42.32 51.56 -36.08
C ALA A 175 -41.64 52.93 -36.26
N TYR A 176 -41.08 53.49 -35.18
CA TYR A 176 -40.36 54.76 -35.25
C TYR A 176 -39.18 54.72 -36.21
N ARG A 177 -38.37 53.65 -36.22
CA ARG A 177 -37.25 53.52 -37.16
C ARG A 177 -37.71 53.46 -38.61
N VAL A 178 -38.78 52.71 -38.90
CA VAL A 178 -39.31 52.58 -40.27
C VAL A 178 -39.88 53.91 -40.76
N VAL A 179 -40.58 54.66 -39.91
CA VAL A 179 -41.24 55.91 -40.27
C VAL A 179 -40.25 57.08 -40.35
N MET A 180 -39.39 57.22 -39.34
CA MET A 180 -38.50 58.40 -39.21
C MET A 180 -37.15 58.23 -39.91
N GLY A 181 -36.72 56.99 -40.21
CA GLY A 181 -35.44 56.72 -40.87
C GLY A 181 -34.26 57.36 -40.13
N ASP A 182 -33.46 58.15 -40.84
CA ASP A 182 -32.26 58.82 -40.30
C ASP A 182 -32.58 59.92 -39.27
N GLN A 183 -33.83 60.40 -39.21
CA GLN A 183 -34.28 61.37 -38.20
C GLN A 183 -34.62 60.71 -36.85
N PHE A 184 -34.40 59.40 -36.75
CA PHE A 184 -34.66 58.65 -35.53
C PHE A 184 -33.58 58.90 -34.47
N ASP A 185 -33.93 59.66 -33.43
CA ASP A 185 -33.12 59.74 -32.21
C ASP A 185 -33.56 58.69 -31.18
N LYS A 186 -32.63 57.82 -30.78
CA LYS A 186 -32.85 56.76 -29.81
C LYS A 186 -33.00 57.28 -28.36
N TYR A 187 -32.62 58.53 -28.08
CA TYR A 187 -32.43 59.06 -26.73
C TYR A 187 -33.50 60.07 -26.28
N HIS A 188 -34.39 60.51 -27.17
CA HIS A 188 -35.30 61.63 -26.89
C HIS A 188 -36.81 61.32 -26.99
N LEU A 189 -37.21 60.07 -27.19
CA LEU A 189 -38.62 59.72 -27.43
C LEU A 189 -39.16 58.71 -26.41
N ARG A 190 -40.38 58.94 -25.92
CA ARG A 190 -41.14 58.00 -25.09
C ARG A 190 -41.87 56.92 -25.92
N TYR A 191 -41.48 56.69 -27.17
CA TYR A 191 -41.94 55.63 -28.09
C TYR A 191 -43.37 55.12 -27.89
N HIS A 192 -44.36 56.01 -27.83
CA HIS A 192 -45.77 55.61 -27.91
C HIS A 192 -46.20 55.61 -29.37
N MET A 193 -46.88 54.55 -29.83
CA MET A 193 -47.38 54.49 -31.22
C MET A 193 -48.28 55.68 -31.56
N SER A 194 -49.06 56.16 -30.59
CA SER A 194 -49.91 57.34 -30.72
C SER A 194 -49.15 58.67 -30.83
N GLU A 195 -47.87 58.71 -30.48
CA GLU A 195 -47.04 59.91 -30.58
C GLU A 195 -46.39 60.05 -31.96
N ILE A 196 -46.28 58.97 -32.74
CA ILE A 196 -45.68 59.00 -34.09
C ILE A 196 -46.35 60.06 -34.96
N GLU A 197 -47.68 60.08 -34.99
CA GLU A 197 -48.45 61.06 -35.79
C GLU A 197 -48.22 62.51 -35.35
N ASN A 198 -48.06 62.73 -34.04
CA ASN A 198 -47.77 64.06 -33.51
C ASN A 198 -46.35 64.51 -33.86
N GLU A 199 -45.39 63.58 -33.89
CA GLU A 199 -44.01 63.87 -34.31
C GLU A 199 -43.93 64.14 -35.82
N ILE A 200 -44.66 63.38 -36.65
CA ILE A 200 -44.75 63.62 -38.09
C ILE A 200 -45.24 65.04 -38.39
N LYS A 201 -46.27 65.53 -37.67
CA LYS A 201 -46.82 66.88 -37.85
C LYS A 201 -45.85 68.02 -37.51
N LYS A 202 -44.79 67.75 -36.75
CA LYS A 202 -43.77 68.73 -36.38
C LYS A 202 -42.63 68.81 -37.41
N MET A 203 -42.62 67.93 -38.41
CA MET A 203 -41.59 67.87 -39.44
C MET A 203 -41.79 68.93 -40.52
N PRO A 204 -40.72 69.34 -41.24
CA PRO A 204 -40.85 70.19 -42.43
C PRO A 204 -41.69 69.52 -43.53
N ASP A 205 -42.47 70.29 -44.30
CA ASP A 205 -43.45 69.82 -45.31
C ASP A 205 -42.99 68.64 -46.19
N VAL A 206 -41.74 68.67 -46.68
CA VAL A 206 -41.19 67.62 -47.56
C VAL A 206 -40.97 66.31 -46.80
N GLN A 207 -40.42 66.39 -45.59
CA GLN A 207 -40.17 65.23 -44.72
C GLN A 207 -41.47 64.72 -44.10
N GLN A 208 -42.39 65.62 -43.76
CA GLN A 208 -43.71 65.28 -43.23
C GLN A 208 -44.48 64.39 -44.21
N LYS A 209 -44.61 64.79 -45.49
CA LYS A 209 -45.35 64.00 -46.49
C LYS A 209 -44.75 62.60 -46.69
N GLU A 210 -43.42 62.49 -46.64
CA GLU A 210 -42.74 61.20 -46.74
C GLU A 210 -43.00 60.32 -45.50
N ALA A 211 -42.91 60.89 -44.30
CA ALA A 211 -43.16 60.19 -43.04
C ALA A 211 -44.63 59.77 -42.90
N GLU A 212 -45.60 60.61 -43.32
CA GLU A 212 -47.03 60.25 -43.39
C GLU A 212 -47.26 59.05 -44.30
N ARG A 213 -46.60 59.02 -45.48
CA ARG A 213 -46.69 57.89 -46.41
C ARG A 213 -46.08 56.62 -45.82
N LYS A 214 -44.91 56.72 -45.17
CA LYS A 214 -44.26 55.58 -44.49
C LYS A 214 -45.11 55.06 -43.33
N TRP A 215 -45.74 55.95 -42.57
CA TRP A 215 -46.60 55.58 -41.44
C TRP A 215 -47.84 54.83 -41.90
N LYS A 216 -48.58 55.33 -42.89
CA LYS A 216 -49.73 54.62 -43.46
C LYS A 216 -49.36 53.24 -43.98
N LYS A 217 -48.26 53.17 -44.74
CA LYS A 217 -47.77 51.88 -45.25
C LYS A 217 -47.39 50.93 -44.12
N PHE A 218 -46.69 51.42 -43.10
CA PHE A 218 -46.33 50.59 -41.94
C PHE A 218 -47.58 50.05 -41.23
N GLN A 219 -48.59 50.90 -41.02
CA GLN A 219 -49.87 50.49 -40.42
C GLN A 219 -50.56 49.39 -41.24
N GLU A 220 -50.57 49.51 -42.58
CA GLU A 220 -51.12 48.49 -43.48
C GLU A 220 -50.34 47.17 -43.38
N ASP A 221 -49.00 47.23 -43.45
CA ASP A 221 -48.12 46.05 -43.46
C ASP A 221 -48.23 45.24 -42.16
N VAL A 222 -48.42 45.91 -41.02
CA VAL A 222 -48.56 45.24 -39.70
C VAL A 222 -50.01 45.01 -39.28
N HIS A 223 -50.99 45.36 -40.12
CA HIS A 223 -52.42 45.28 -39.77
C HIS A 223 -52.76 46.03 -38.47
N TRP A 224 -52.29 47.28 -38.36
CA TRP A 224 -52.49 48.12 -37.19
C TRP A 224 -53.96 48.45 -36.94
N GLU A 225 -54.43 48.21 -35.73
CA GLU A 225 -55.76 48.61 -35.24
C GLU A 225 -55.61 49.67 -34.12
N PRO A 226 -56.47 50.70 -34.05
CA PRO A 226 -56.37 51.73 -33.02
C PRO A 226 -56.38 51.19 -31.58
N GLU A 227 -57.11 50.09 -31.34
CA GLU A 227 -57.18 49.44 -30.03
C GLU A 227 -55.84 48.83 -29.57
N MET A 228 -54.95 48.47 -30.50
CA MET A 228 -53.60 47.98 -30.19
C MET A 228 -52.74 49.02 -29.47
N GLY A 229 -53.10 50.30 -29.56
CA GLY A 229 -52.44 51.37 -28.80
C GLY A 229 -52.50 51.15 -27.29
N GLU A 230 -53.67 50.75 -26.77
CA GLU A 230 -53.83 50.50 -25.33
C GLU A 230 -53.17 49.17 -24.93
N VAL A 231 -53.27 48.13 -25.78
CA VAL A 231 -52.60 46.84 -25.56
C VAL A 231 -51.09 47.03 -25.41
N LEU A 232 -50.45 47.73 -26.35
CA LEU A 232 -49.01 48.00 -26.32
C LEU A 232 -48.60 48.86 -25.13
N LYS A 233 -49.44 49.81 -24.71
CA LYS A 233 -49.18 50.63 -23.53
C LYS A 233 -49.16 49.78 -22.26
N LEU A 234 -50.16 48.92 -22.07
CA LEU A 234 -50.24 48.02 -20.92
C LEU A 234 -49.09 47.01 -20.89
N LEU A 235 -48.79 46.35 -22.02
CA LEU A 235 -47.67 45.41 -22.12
C LEU A 235 -46.32 46.10 -21.91
N ARG A 236 -46.14 47.36 -22.35
CA ARG A 236 -44.89 48.09 -22.10
C ARG A 236 -44.73 48.50 -20.64
N GLN A 237 -45.83 48.80 -19.94
CA GLN A 237 -45.81 49.14 -18.52
C GLN A 237 -45.42 47.94 -17.65
N SER A 238 -45.74 46.72 -18.09
CA SER A 238 -45.29 45.50 -17.42
C SER A 238 -43.82 45.15 -17.69
N ARG A 239 -43.12 45.91 -18.54
CA ARG A 239 -41.66 45.81 -18.71
C ARG A 239 -40.95 46.38 -17.48
N ASN A 240 -40.07 45.59 -16.86
CA ASN A 240 -39.09 46.14 -15.91
C ASN A 240 -37.98 46.86 -16.70
N SER A 241 -37.75 48.15 -16.45
CA SER A 241 -36.71 48.94 -17.12
C SER A 241 -35.28 48.47 -16.85
N VAL A 242 -35.08 47.61 -15.85
CA VAL A 242 -33.77 47.03 -15.46
C VAL A 242 -33.55 45.64 -16.09
N ALA A 243 -34.62 44.91 -16.41
CA ALA A 243 -34.55 43.57 -17.00
C ALA A 243 -34.76 43.63 -18.52
N HIS A 244 -33.68 43.73 -19.28
CA HIS A 244 -33.71 43.72 -20.74
C HIS A 244 -33.48 42.31 -21.29
N VAL A 245 -34.51 41.72 -21.88
CA VAL A 245 -34.36 40.48 -22.64
C VAL A 245 -33.61 40.78 -23.94
N LYS A 246 -32.36 40.31 -24.04
CA LYS A 246 -31.47 40.59 -25.19
C LYS A 246 -31.82 39.77 -26.43
N HIS A 247 -32.38 38.58 -26.26
CA HIS A 247 -32.65 37.64 -27.34
C HIS A 247 -34.15 37.32 -27.42
N LEU A 248 -34.85 38.12 -28.22
CA LEU A 248 -36.25 37.90 -28.52
C LEU A 248 -36.39 36.96 -29.72
N ASN A 249 -37.31 36.00 -29.65
CA ASN A 249 -37.71 35.17 -30.76
C ASN A 249 -39.18 34.78 -30.62
N LYS A 250 -39.82 34.46 -31.75
CA LYS A 250 -41.25 34.14 -31.80
C LYS A 250 -41.61 32.89 -30.99
N GLY A 251 -40.83 31.82 -31.08
CA GLY A 251 -41.14 30.56 -30.38
C GLY A 251 -41.21 30.74 -28.85
N LYS A 252 -40.26 31.46 -28.26
CA LYS A 252 -40.29 31.81 -26.83
C LYS A 252 -41.41 32.78 -26.47
N ALA A 253 -41.81 33.66 -27.39
CA ALA A 253 -42.96 34.55 -27.18
C ALA A 253 -44.27 33.75 -27.13
N GLU A 254 -44.44 32.79 -28.02
CA GLU A 254 -45.61 31.90 -28.04
C GLU A 254 -45.68 31.01 -26.79
N GLU A 255 -44.52 30.51 -26.32
CA GLU A 255 -44.43 29.78 -25.04
C GLU A 255 -44.80 30.67 -23.85
N ALA A 256 -44.28 31.90 -23.82
CA ALA A 256 -44.64 32.88 -22.80
C ALA A 256 -46.13 33.23 -22.80
N ILE A 257 -46.76 33.36 -23.97
CA ILE A 257 -48.22 33.58 -24.08
C ILE A 257 -48.99 32.39 -23.50
N LYS A 258 -48.59 31.15 -23.83
CA LYS A 258 -49.24 29.94 -23.32
C LYS A 258 -49.17 29.85 -21.80
N GLU A 259 -48.01 30.14 -21.20
CA GLU A 259 -47.86 30.06 -19.75
C GLU A 259 -48.61 31.20 -19.04
N LEU A 260 -48.58 32.43 -19.57
CA LEU A 260 -49.38 33.54 -19.03
C LEU A 260 -50.88 33.29 -19.15
N GLN A 261 -51.33 32.61 -20.21
CA GLN A 261 -52.72 32.21 -20.37
C GLN A 261 -53.11 31.15 -19.32
N LYS A 262 -52.24 30.17 -19.05
CA LYS A 262 -52.45 29.16 -18.01
C LYS A 262 -52.45 29.75 -16.60
N GLN A 263 -51.70 30.84 -16.39
CA GLN A 263 -51.67 31.61 -15.14
C GLN A 263 -52.83 32.63 -15.02
N GLU A 264 -53.73 32.70 -16.01
CA GLU A 264 -54.84 33.67 -16.06
C GLU A 264 -54.41 35.16 -16.01
N GLU A 265 -53.18 35.47 -16.43
CA GLU A 265 -52.65 36.85 -16.41
C GLU A 265 -53.05 37.68 -17.65
N LEU A 266 -53.46 37.01 -18.74
CA LEU A 266 -53.85 37.65 -20.00
C LEU A 266 -55.34 38.00 -20.03
N ILE A 267 -55.73 39.04 -19.28
CA ILE A 267 -57.13 39.48 -19.13
C ILE A 267 -57.42 40.85 -19.74
N GLY A 268 -58.69 41.11 -20.05
CA GLY A 268 -59.15 42.42 -20.53
C GLY A 268 -58.49 42.81 -21.87
N PRO A 269 -57.91 44.02 -21.99
CA PRO A 269 -57.26 44.47 -23.23
C PRO A 269 -56.05 43.64 -23.65
N ILE A 270 -55.38 42.95 -22.72
CA ILE A 270 -54.18 42.12 -23.00
C ILE A 270 -54.50 40.63 -23.10
N ARG A 271 -55.70 40.30 -23.60
CA ARG A 271 -56.12 38.91 -23.84
C ARG A 271 -55.23 38.18 -24.88
N PRO A 272 -55.18 36.83 -24.86
CA PRO A 272 -54.18 36.06 -25.62
C PRO A 272 -54.12 36.36 -27.12
N ASP A 273 -55.26 36.53 -27.79
CA ASP A 273 -55.34 36.85 -29.22
C ASP A 273 -54.68 38.21 -29.54
N LYS A 274 -54.89 39.21 -28.68
CA LYS A 274 -54.31 40.55 -28.85
C LYS A 274 -52.80 40.56 -28.57
N VAL A 275 -52.34 39.80 -27.58
CA VAL A 275 -50.90 39.64 -27.31
C VAL A 275 -50.21 38.89 -28.45
N GLN A 276 -50.85 37.86 -29.01
CA GLN A 276 -50.36 37.16 -30.19
C GLN A 276 -50.25 38.11 -31.40
N SER A 277 -51.25 38.96 -31.62
CA SER A 277 -51.18 40.00 -32.67
C SER A 277 -49.98 40.94 -32.47
N VAL A 278 -49.64 41.31 -31.23
CA VAL A 278 -48.43 42.11 -30.93
C VAL A 278 -47.15 41.38 -31.30
N VAL A 279 -47.06 40.07 -31.05
CA VAL A 279 -45.89 39.26 -31.45
C VAL A 279 -45.77 39.18 -32.98
N ASP A 280 -46.89 38.97 -33.67
CA ASP A 280 -46.91 38.90 -35.14
C ASP A 280 -46.55 40.26 -35.78
N MET A 281 -47.14 41.35 -35.26
CA MET A 281 -46.80 42.73 -35.64
C MET A 281 -45.31 43.02 -35.44
N TRP A 282 -44.76 42.61 -34.30
CA TRP A 282 -43.34 42.75 -34.01
C TRP A 282 -42.46 42.00 -35.01
N GLU A 283 -42.82 40.75 -35.33
CA GLU A 283 -42.08 39.95 -36.31
C GLU A 283 -42.05 40.62 -37.70
N ILE A 284 -43.20 41.10 -38.17
CA ILE A 284 -43.31 41.83 -39.43
C ILE A 284 -42.45 43.11 -39.37
N SER A 285 -42.54 43.88 -38.28
CA SER A 285 -41.76 45.12 -38.12
C SER A 285 -40.25 44.89 -38.16
N CYS A 286 -39.76 43.76 -37.64
CA CYS A 286 -38.35 43.38 -37.71
C CYS A 286 -37.90 43.17 -39.16
N ARG A 287 -38.74 42.51 -39.98
CA ARG A 287 -38.45 42.29 -41.41
C ARG A 287 -38.44 43.61 -42.19
N LEU A 288 -39.38 44.51 -41.90
CA LEU A 288 -39.46 45.83 -42.54
C LEU A 288 -38.22 46.69 -42.29
N GLN A 289 -37.58 46.57 -41.12
CA GLN A 289 -36.31 47.26 -40.85
C GLN A 289 -35.17 46.77 -41.75
N THR A 290 -35.04 45.45 -41.91
CA THR A 290 -33.93 44.87 -42.67
C THR A 290 -33.94 45.26 -44.15
N HIS A 291 -35.12 45.49 -44.74
CA HIS A 291 -35.24 45.94 -46.13
C HIS A 291 -34.94 47.43 -46.36
N ASN A 292 -35.03 48.28 -45.33
CA ASN A 292 -34.63 49.67 -45.44
C ASN A 292 -33.11 49.87 -45.29
N SER A 293 -32.41 48.95 -44.61
CA SER A 293 -30.94 49.00 -44.46
C SER A 293 -30.16 48.47 -45.67
N GLN A 294 -30.79 47.80 -46.63
CA GLN A 294 -30.15 47.27 -47.85
C GLN A 294 -30.28 48.21 -49.06
N LYS A 295 -30.89 49.39 -48.90
CA LYS A 295 -31.06 50.40 -49.96
C LYS A 295 -30.06 51.57 -49.88
N HIS A 296 -29.05 51.45 -49.04
CA HIS A 296 -27.91 52.38 -48.96
C HIS A 296 -26.60 51.65 -49.24
#